data_AF-A0A101SVV4-F1
#
_entry.id   AF-A0A101SVV4-F1
#
_cell.length_a   1.000
_cell.length_b   1.000
_cell.length_c   1.000
_cell.angle_alpha   90.00
_cell.angle_beta   90.00
_cell.angle_gamma   90.00
#
_symmetry.space_group_name_H-M   'P 1'
#
loop_
_entity.id
_entity.type
_entity.pdbx_description
1 polymer ?
#
loop_
_entity_poly.entity_id
_entity_poly.type
_entity_poly.pdbx_seq_one_letter_code
_entity_poly.pdbx_strand_id
1 'polypeptide(L)' 'MQHKLHGPGLEKCPLADGHARIVWVLPVTAAEMEYRRTHGHKALERLFDQYAIVPTHPRRPSVV' A
#
# COMPACT_ATOMS: atom_id res chain seq x y z
N MET A 1 12.57 -19.24 -1.62
CA MET A 1 11.35 -18.44 -1.89
C MET A 1 11.30 -17.33 -0.86
N GLN A 2 11.40 -16.06 -1.24
CA GLN A 2 11.21 -14.96 -0.29
C GLN A 2 9.71 -14.85 -0.01
N HIS A 3 9.30 -15.04 1.25
CA HIS A 3 7.92 -14.77 1.66
C HIS A 3 7.68 -13.27 1.54
N LYS A 4 6.81 -12.85 0.62
CA LYS A 4 6.34 -11.45 0.57
C LYS A 4 5.59 -11.16 1.86
N LEU A 5 6.01 -10.12 2.58
CA LEU A 5 5.36 -9.63 3.81
C LEU A 5 4.17 -8.70 3.53
N HIS A 6 3.73 -8.58 2.26
CA HIS A 6 2.64 -7.71 1.82
C HIS A 6 2.01 -8.22 0.53
N GLY A 7 0.76 -7.84 0.27
CA GLY A 7 0.06 -8.07 -1.00
C GLY A 7 -1.28 -8.82 -0.89
N PRO A 8 -2.00 -8.95 -2.02
CA PRO A 8 -3.40 -9.42 -2.03
C PRO A 8 -3.58 -10.86 -1.56
N GLY A 9 -2.55 -11.71 -1.70
CA GLY A 9 -2.60 -13.10 -1.23
C GLY A 9 -2.77 -13.25 0.28
N LEU A 10 -2.44 -12.19 1.03
CA LEU A 10 -2.53 -12.14 2.48
C LEU A 10 -3.81 -11.43 2.99
N GLU A 11 -4.70 -10.98 2.10
CA GLU A 11 -5.98 -10.35 2.50
C GLU A 11 -7.02 -11.38 2.94
N LYS A 12 -6.83 -12.66 2.59
CA LYS A 12 -7.75 -13.75 2.87
C LYS A 12 -7.59 -14.21 4.32
N CYS A 13 -8.61 -13.98 5.14
CA CYS A 13 -8.68 -14.44 6.52
C CYS A 13 -9.88 -15.38 6.69
N PRO A 14 -9.68 -16.71 6.61
CA PRO A 14 -10.77 -17.65 6.85
C PRO A 14 -11.17 -17.62 8.32
N LEU A 15 -12.47 -17.49 8.58
CA LEU A 15 -13.06 -17.56 9.91
C LEU A 15 -14.08 -18.69 9.98
N ALA A 16 -14.25 -19.28 11.16
CA ALA A 16 -15.24 -20.33 11.40
C ALA A 16 -16.67 -19.82 11.15
N ASP A 17 -16.93 -18.56 11.50
CA ASP A 17 -18.13 -17.79 11.22
C ASP A 17 -17.79 -16.32 10.91
N GLY A 18 -18.62 -15.67 10.09
CA GLY A 18 -18.44 -14.27 9.71
C GLY A 18 -17.41 -14.02 8.60
N HIS A 19 -17.00 -12.76 8.44
CA HIS A 19 -16.10 -12.31 7.38
C HIS A 19 -15.09 -11.30 7.92
N ALA A 20 -13.80 -11.56 7.72
CA ALA A 20 -12.72 -10.62 7.97
C ALA A 20 -11.89 -10.39 6.71
N ARG A 21 -11.45 -9.15 6.51
CA ARG A 21 -10.52 -8.76 5.45
C ARG A 21 -9.33 -8.07 6.08
N ILE A 22 -8.13 -8.57 5.79
CA ILE A 22 -6.89 -7.90 6.17
C ILE A 22 -6.59 -6.89 5.07
N VAL A 23 -6.46 -5.62 5.42
CA VAL A 23 -6.13 -4.53 4.49
C VAL A 23 -4.79 -3.93 4.85
N TRP A 24 -4.01 -3.58 3.83
CA TRP A 24 -2.68 -3.02 3.99
C TRP A 24 -2.76 -1.51 4.20
N VAL A 25 -2.15 -1.04 5.28
CA VAL A 25 -1.89 0.39 5.46
C VAL A 25 -0.49 0.69 4.92
N LEU A 26 -0.42 1.59 3.95
CA LEU A 26 0.85 2.06 3.40
C LEU A 26 1.22 3.39 4.05
N PRO A 27 2.40 3.50 4.68
CA PRO A 27 2.91 4.81 5.11
C PRO A 27 3.10 5.73 3.90
N VAL A 28 2.54 6.93 4.00
CA VAL A 28 2.64 7.98 2.98
C VAL A 28 3.16 9.27 3.60
N THR A 29 3.85 10.07 2.80
CA THR A 29 4.30 11.41 3.21
C THR A 29 3.13 12.40 3.14
N ALA A 30 3.30 13.59 3.73
CA ALA A 30 2.33 14.67 3.59
C ALA A 30 2.15 15.10 2.12
N ALA A 31 3.23 15.13 1.34
CA ALA A 31 3.20 15.45 -0.09
C ALA A 31 2.41 14.42 -0.89
N GLU A 32 2.61 13.12 -0.61
CA GLU A 32 1.85 12.04 -1.25
C GLU A 32 0.38 12.07 -0.89
N MET A 33 0.06 12.40 0.37
CA MET A 33 -1.34 12.53 0.79
C MET A 33 -2.04 13.70 0.09
N GLU A 34 -1.35 14.83 -0.11
CA GLU A 34 -1.87 15.97 -0.85
C GLU A 34 -2.03 15.67 -2.35
N TYR A 35 -1.04 15.01 -2.95
CA TYR A 35 -1.13 14.53 -4.33
C TYR A 35 -2.33 13.60 -4.54
N ARG A 36 -2.58 12.69 -3.59
CA ARG A 36 -3.75 11.80 -3.63
C ARG A 36 -5.08 12.57 -3.61
N ARG A 37 -5.18 13.64 -2.82
CA ARG A 37 -6.40 14.46 -2.75
C ARG A 37 -6.68 15.19 -4.06
N THR A 38 -5.63 15.69 -4.70
CA THR A 38 -5.70 16.50 -5.92
C THR A 38 -5.84 15.67 -7.20
N HIS A 39 -5.19 14.51 -7.27
CA HIS A 39 -5.10 13.67 -8.48
C HIS A 39 -5.84 12.33 -8.38
N GLY A 40 -6.35 11.99 -7.20
CA GLY A 40 -7.05 10.74 -6.92
C GLY A 40 -6.13 9.57 -6.58
N HIS A 41 -6.74 8.52 -6.02
CA HIS A 41 -6.02 7.37 -5.47
C HIS A 41 -5.17 6.62 -6.50
N LYS A 42 -5.74 6.29 -7.67
CA LYS A 42 -5.06 5.56 -8.74
C LYS A 42 -3.87 6.31 -9.33
N ALA A 43 -3.83 7.64 -9.25
CA ALA A 43 -2.67 8.41 -9.70
C ALA A 43 -1.47 8.16 -8.79
N LEU A 44 -1.68 8.17 -7.47
CA LEU A 44 -0.62 7.88 -6.51
C LEU A 44 -0.17 6.41 -6.57
N GLU A 45 -1.10 5.45 -6.74
CA GLU A 45 -0.74 4.03 -6.91
C GLU A 45 0.18 3.81 -8.13
N ARG A 46 -0.09 4.48 -9.25
CA ARG A 46 0.77 4.41 -10.44
C ARG A 46 2.19 4.94 -10.18
N LEU A 47 2.34 5.97 -9.36
CA LEU A 47 3.68 6.44 -8.94
C LEU A 47 4.38 5.38 -8.08
N PHE A 48 3.69 4.76 -7.13
CA PHE A 48 4.27 3.70 -6.31
C PHE A 48 4.74 2.50 -7.14
N ASP A 49 3.96 2.10 -8.15
CA ASP A 49 4.33 1.05 -9.09
C ASP A 49 5.53 1.46 -9.95
N GLN A 50 5.50 2.68 -10.52
CA GLN A 50 6.56 3.21 -11.37
C GLN A 50 7.91 3.27 -10.65
N TYR A 51 7.92 3.70 -9.39
CA TYR A 51 9.13 3.82 -8.58
C TYR A 51 9.45 2.55 -7.78
N ALA A 52 8.65 1.49 -7.93
CA ALA A 52 8.82 0.20 -7.27
C ALA A 52 9.15 0.35 -5.78
N ILE A 53 8.33 1.12 -5.05
CA ILE A 53 8.61 1.42 -3.64
C ILE A 53 8.70 0.14 -2.80
N VAL A 54 9.45 0.22 -1.69
CA VAL A 54 9.42 -0.80 -0.63
C VAL A 54 8.44 -0.31 0.45
N PRO A 55 7.20 -0.83 0.53
CA PRO A 55 6.16 -0.35 1.45
C PRO A 55 6.57 -0.40 2.92
N THR A 56 7.45 -1.33 3.25
CA THR A 56 7.94 -1.58 4.61
C THR A 56 9.17 -0.75 4.97
N HIS A 57 9.68 0.11 4.08
CA HIS A 57 10.81 0.99 4.39
C HIS A 57 10.31 2.32 4.98
N PRO A 58 10.41 2.54 6.31
CA PRO A 58 9.79 3.70 6.96
C PRO A 58 10.47 5.04 6.63
N ARG A 59 11.66 5.01 6.00
CA ARG A 59 12.43 6.20 5.60
C ARG A 59 12.55 6.34 4.08
N ARG A 60 11.68 5.66 3.31
CA ARG A 60 11.66 5.85 1.86
C ARG A 60 11.40 7.33 1.53
N PRO A 61 12.05 7.90 0.50
CA PRO A 61 11.70 9.23 0.03
C PRO A 61 10.28 9.26 -0.57
N SER A 62 9.72 10.47 -0.64
CA SER A 62 8.51 10.73 -1.42
C SER A 62 8.74 10.38 -2.89
N VAL A 63 7.72 9.84 -3.56
CA VAL A 63 7.71 9.64 -5.04
C VAL A 63 6.91 10.70 -5.79
N VAL A 64 6.28 11.59 -5.02
CA VAL A 64 5.69 12.85 -5.48
C VAL A 64 6.75 13.93 -5.36
#